data_AF-A0A3M1SMW4-F1
#
_entry.id   AF-A0A3M1SMW4-F1
#
_cell.length_a   1.000
_cell.length_b   1.000
_cell.length_c   1.000
_cell.angle_alpha   90.00
_cell.angle_beta   90.00
_cell.angle_gamma   90.00
#
_symmetry.space_group_name_H-M   'P 1'
#
loop_
_entity.id
_entity.type
_entity.pdbx_description
1 polymer ?
#
loop_
_entity_poly.entity_id
_entity_poly.type
_entity_poly.pdbx_seq_one_letter_code
_entity_poly.pdbx_strand_id
1 'polypeptide(L)'
;MKVREIAKALNCIVVTDGGYADADLDWACATDLMSEVLYYSHQNSLLITGLTKQQAIRTANIADIKVVVFTRGKEPDVETLSLAEEKGITLMITPYSMFTACGILYERGLRCCPE
;
A
#
# COMPACT_ATOMS: atom_id res chain seq x y z
N MET A 1 7.44 -11.32 -0.82
CA MET A 1 8.12 -10.48 0.20
C MET A 1 7.13 -10.18 1.29
N LYS A 2 7.49 -10.38 2.57
CA LYS A 2 6.51 -10.26 3.64
C LYS A 2 6.16 -8.81 3.96
N VAL A 3 4.91 -8.55 4.32
CA VAL A 3 4.44 -7.20 4.69
C VAL A 3 5.29 -6.59 5.81
N ARG A 4 5.66 -7.36 6.83
CA ARG A 4 6.57 -6.90 7.91
C ARG A 4 7.97 -6.52 7.42
N GLU A 5 8.46 -7.14 6.36
CA GLU A 5 9.77 -6.82 5.76
C GLU A 5 9.67 -5.52 4.96
N ILE A 6 8.57 -5.35 4.23
CA ILE A 6 8.23 -4.11 3.51
C ILE A 6 8.12 -2.94 4.49
N ALA A 7 7.37 -3.13 5.60
CA ALA A 7 7.23 -2.12 6.64
C ALA A 7 8.59 -1.68 7.21
N LYS A 8 9.48 -2.65 7.50
CA LYS A 8 10.84 -2.35 7.97
C LYS A 8 11.69 -1.64 6.91
N ALA A 9 11.67 -2.13 5.67
CA ALA A 9 12.46 -1.57 4.58
C ALA A 9 12.07 -0.13 4.26
N LEU A 10 10.79 0.19 4.36
CA LEU A 10 10.24 1.52 4.10
C LEU A 10 10.16 2.42 5.33
N ASN A 11 10.67 1.98 6.49
CA ASN A 11 10.54 2.70 7.76
C ASN A 11 9.08 3.12 8.02
N CYS A 12 8.16 2.19 7.83
CA CYS A 12 6.72 2.44 7.93
C CYS A 12 6.25 2.48 9.38
N ILE A 13 5.25 3.34 9.62
CA ILE A 13 4.35 3.25 10.77
C ILE A 13 3.09 2.52 10.30
N VAL A 14 2.74 1.41 10.96
CA VAL A 14 1.47 0.71 10.72
C VAL A 14 0.38 1.44 11.50
N VAL A 15 -0.56 2.06 10.80
CA VAL A 15 -1.66 2.81 11.41
C VAL A 15 -2.96 2.01 11.49
N THR A 16 -3.08 0.99 10.64
CA THR A 16 -4.15 0.00 10.71
C THR A 16 -3.57 -1.38 10.43
N ASP A 17 -3.91 -2.37 11.25
CA ASP A 17 -3.50 -3.76 11.06
C ASP A 17 -4.69 -4.60 10.58
N GLY A 18 -4.64 -5.02 9.32
CA GLY A 18 -5.62 -5.93 8.72
C GLY A 18 -5.33 -7.40 9.00
N GLY A 19 -4.28 -7.74 9.75
CA GLY A 19 -3.86 -9.12 10.01
C GLY A 19 -2.99 -9.73 8.92
N TYR A 20 -2.37 -8.91 8.06
CA TYR A 20 -1.58 -9.35 6.91
C TYR A 20 -0.07 -9.22 7.11
N ALA A 21 0.42 -8.99 8.34
CA ALA A 21 1.84 -8.77 8.63
C ALA A 21 2.78 -9.87 8.09
N ASP A 22 2.29 -11.11 8.04
CA ASP A 22 3.01 -12.30 7.58
C ASP A 22 2.69 -12.72 6.14
N ALA A 23 1.76 -12.03 5.46
CA ALA A 23 1.40 -12.33 4.09
C ALA A 23 2.57 -12.01 3.15
N ASP A 24 2.74 -12.85 2.13
CA ASP A 24 3.69 -12.63 1.04
C ASP A 24 3.04 -11.81 -0.07
N LEU A 25 3.73 -10.73 -0.44
CA LEU A 25 3.38 -9.90 -1.58
C LEU A 25 4.37 -10.11 -2.72
N ASP A 26 3.82 -10.24 -3.93
CA ASP A 26 4.56 -10.51 -5.15
C ASP A 26 4.78 -9.23 -5.96
N TRP A 27 3.82 -8.30 -5.88
CA TRP A 27 3.73 -7.15 -6.77
C TRP A 27 3.51 -5.84 -6.00
N ALA A 28 3.93 -4.73 -6.61
CA ALA A 28 3.57 -3.38 -6.18
C ALA A 28 2.88 -2.63 -7.32
N CYS A 29 1.75 -2.00 -6.99
CA CYS A 29 1.06 -1.01 -7.80
C CYS A 29 1.38 0.37 -7.21
N ALA A 30 2.15 1.20 -7.91
CA ALA A 30 2.56 2.51 -7.42
C ALA A 30 2.00 3.61 -8.30
N THR A 31 0.91 4.25 -7.86
CA THR A 31 0.22 5.27 -8.65
C THR A 31 -0.70 6.12 -7.78
N ASP A 32 -0.97 7.34 -8.23
CA ASP A 32 -2.04 8.19 -7.71
C ASP A 32 -3.30 8.12 -8.59
N LEU A 33 -3.23 7.46 -9.75
CA LEU A 33 -4.36 7.27 -10.64
C LEU A 33 -5.15 6.03 -10.20
N MET A 34 -6.25 6.24 -9.47
CA MET A 34 -7.07 5.14 -8.95
C MET A 34 -7.65 4.23 -10.05
N SER A 35 -7.82 4.74 -11.28
CA SER A 35 -8.20 3.94 -12.43
C SER A 35 -7.12 2.93 -12.84
N GLU A 36 -5.84 3.26 -12.68
CA GLU A 36 -4.73 2.36 -12.96
C GLU A 36 -4.66 1.22 -11.95
N VAL A 37 -4.94 1.51 -10.68
CA VAL A 37 -5.06 0.48 -9.64
C VAL A 37 -6.12 -0.55 -10.02
N LEU A 38 -7.27 -0.12 -10.53
CA LEU A 38 -8.32 -1.03 -10.97
C LEU A 38 -7.98 -1.78 -12.26
N TYR A 39 -7.11 -1.23 -13.10
CA TYR A 39 -6.80 -1.80 -14.41
C TYR A 39 -5.75 -2.91 -14.33
N TYR A 40 -4.64 -2.70 -13.60
CA TYR A 40 -3.51 -3.65 -13.58
C TYR A 40 -3.15 -4.18 -12.19
N SER A 41 -3.99 -4.00 -11.18
CA SER A 41 -3.77 -4.70 -9.90
C SER A 41 -3.73 -6.21 -10.10
N HIS A 42 -2.85 -6.85 -9.33
CA HIS A 42 -2.68 -8.30 -9.35
C HIS A 42 -2.92 -8.85 -7.94
N GLN A 43 -3.27 -10.14 -7.85
CA GLN A 43 -3.31 -10.83 -6.56
C GLN A 43 -1.98 -10.65 -5.81
N ASN A 44 -2.07 -10.53 -4.48
CA ASN A 44 -0.94 -10.30 -3.59
C ASN A 44 -0.11 -9.06 -3.95
N SER A 45 -0.77 -8.00 -4.44
CA SER A 45 -0.14 -6.70 -4.65
C SER A 45 -0.31 -5.78 -3.44
N LEU A 46 0.63 -4.85 -3.24
CA LEU A 46 0.39 -3.64 -2.44
C LEU A 46 0.15 -2.42 -3.32
N LEU A 47 -0.60 -1.47 -2.78
CA LEU A 47 -0.73 -0.13 -3.34
C LEU A 47 0.24 0.84 -2.66
N ILE A 48 1.02 1.58 -3.45
CA ILE A 48 1.84 2.70 -2.99
C ILE A 48 1.26 3.98 -3.58
N THR A 49 0.78 4.89 -2.73
CA THR A 49 0.11 6.11 -3.20
C THR A 49 0.43 7.33 -2.32
N GLY A 50 0.31 8.51 -2.90
CA GLY A 50 0.31 9.80 -2.24
C GLY A 50 -1.09 10.33 -1.90
N LEU A 51 -2.16 9.61 -2.29
CA LEU A 51 -3.56 9.95 -2.02
C LEU A 51 -4.02 9.36 -0.68
N THR A 52 -4.00 10.18 0.37
CA THR A 52 -4.31 9.75 1.76
C THR A 52 -5.78 9.90 2.14
N LYS A 53 -6.68 9.65 1.18
CA LYS A 53 -8.14 9.82 1.33
C LYS A 53 -8.86 8.50 1.19
N GLN A 54 -10.11 8.45 1.69
CA GLN A 54 -10.99 7.27 1.61
C GLN A 54 -11.07 6.65 0.22
N GLN A 55 -10.94 7.44 -0.85
CA GLN A 55 -10.91 6.92 -2.22
C GLN A 55 -9.83 5.85 -2.43
N ALA A 56 -8.63 6.04 -1.89
CA ALA A 56 -7.55 5.06 -2.03
C ALA A 56 -7.90 3.72 -1.36
N ILE A 57 -8.54 3.77 -0.18
CA ILE A 57 -8.98 2.58 0.56
C ILE A 57 -10.13 1.88 -0.18
N ARG A 58 -11.10 2.63 -0.70
CA ARG A 58 -12.21 2.06 -1.50
C ARG A 58 -11.69 1.38 -2.76
N THR A 59 -10.79 2.04 -3.48
CA THR A 59 -10.18 1.49 -4.69
C THR A 59 -9.36 0.24 -4.36
N ALA A 60 -8.54 0.28 -3.32
CA ALA A 60 -7.77 -0.89 -2.89
C ALA A 60 -8.68 -2.07 -2.52
N ASN A 61 -9.79 -1.81 -1.80
CA ASN A 61 -10.77 -2.84 -1.47
C ASN A 61 -11.44 -3.44 -2.72
N ILE A 62 -11.81 -2.62 -3.71
CA ILE A 62 -12.41 -3.09 -4.98
C ILE A 62 -11.38 -3.91 -5.79
N ALA A 63 -10.11 -3.49 -5.78
CA ALA A 63 -8.99 -4.17 -6.43
C ALA A 63 -8.48 -5.41 -5.66
N ASP A 64 -9.13 -5.79 -4.56
CA ASP A 64 -8.71 -6.86 -3.64
C ASP A 64 -7.27 -6.71 -3.08
N ILE A 65 -6.79 -5.47 -2.98
CA ILE A 65 -5.52 -5.11 -2.37
C ILE A 65 -5.68 -5.00 -0.85
N LYS A 66 -4.92 -5.81 -0.11
CA LYS A 66 -4.98 -5.87 1.37
C LYS A 66 -3.99 -4.97 2.09
N VAL A 67 -3.07 -4.36 1.35
CA VAL A 67 -1.98 -3.55 1.91
C VAL A 67 -1.82 -2.25 1.13
N VAL A 68 -1.89 -1.12 1.84
CA VAL A 68 -1.74 0.22 1.27
C VAL A 68 -0.62 0.96 2.00
N VAL A 69 0.24 1.64 1.24
CA VAL A 69 1.34 2.45 1.73
C VAL A 69 1.16 3.89 1.30
N PHE A 70 0.95 4.78 2.27
CA PHE A 70 0.95 6.23 2.08
C PHE A 70 2.36 6.80 2.18
N THR A 71 2.70 7.65 1.21
CA THR A 71 4.04 8.21 1.04
C THR A 71 4.19 9.60 1.65
N ARG A 72 5.44 10.03 1.87
CA ARG A 72 5.84 11.37 2.37
C ARG A 72 5.37 11.69 3.80
N GLY A 73 5.12 10.67 4.62
CA GLY A 73 4.67 10.86 6.01
C GLY A 73 3.29 11.51 6.11
N LYS A 74 2.49 11.49 5.04
CA LYS A 74 1.16 12.09 5.05
C LYS A 74 0.21 11.27 5.91
N GLU A 75 -0.29 11.87 6.97
CA GLU A 75 -1.29 11.24 7.83
C GLU A 75 -2.68 11.30 7.20
N PRO A 76 -3.40 10.18 7.12
CA PRO A 76 -4.80 10.16 6.72
C PRO A 76 -5.71 10.70 7.82
N ASP A 77 -6.90 11.16 7.43
CA ASP A 77 -7.93 11.53 8.39
C ASP A 77 -8.56 10.31 9.09
N VAL A 78 -9.23 10.55 10.20
CA VAL A 78 -9.87 9.52 11.02
C VAL A 78 -10.86 8.69 10.19
N GLU A 79 -11.60 9.33 9.28
CA GLU A 79 -12.56 8.64 8.42
C GLU A 79 -11.89 7.65 7.44
N THR A 80 -10.67 7.95 7.00
CA THR A 80 -9.87 7.06 6.17
C THR A 80 -9.31 5.88 7.00
N LEU A 81 -8.86 6.13 8.23
CA LEU A 81 -8.40 5.08 9.15
C LEU A 81 -9.53 4.09 9.50
N SER A 82 -10.69 4.62 9.90
CA SER A 82 -11.86 3.80 10.23
C SER A 82 -12.35 2.98 9.04
N LEU A 83 -12.28 3.52 7.82
CA LEU A 83 -12.63 2.75 6.63
C LEU A 83 -11.60 1.65 6.33
N ALA A 84 -10.32 1.89 6.56
CA ALA A 84 -9.29 0.86 6.40
C ALA A 84 -9.52 -0.30 7.38
N GLU A 85 -9.83 0.02 8.64
CA GLU A 85 -10.19 -0.97 9.66
C GLU A 85 -11.44 -1.77 9.29
N GLU A 86 -12.51 -1.10 8.87
CA GLU A 86 -13.76 -1.73 8.45
C GLU A 86 -13.55 -2.71 7.28
N LYS A 87 -12.64 -2.39 6.36
CA LYS A 87 -12.32 -3.24 5.20
C LYS A 87 -11.21 -4.25 5.46
N GLY A 88 -10.63 -4.27 6.67
CA GLY A 88 -9.51 -5.13 7.00
C GLY A 88 -8.26 -4.84 6.15
N ILE A 89 -8.04 -3.60 5.74
CA ILE A 89 -6.86 -3.22 4.95
C ILE A 89 -5.75 -2.80 5.90
N THR A 90 -4.56 -3.40 5.72
CA THR A 90 -3.36 -2.95 6.43
C THR A 90 -2.89 -1.64 5.82
N LEU A 91 -2.89 -0.58 6.62
CA LEU A 91 -2.48 0.75 6.19
C LEU A 91 -1.17 1.14 6.86
N MET A 92 -0.21 1.52 6.03
CA MET A 92 1.13 1.90 6.45
C MET A 92 1.49 3.29 5.94
N ILE A 93 2.30 4.02 6.70
CA ILE A 93 2.80 5.34 6.32
C ILE A 93 4.32 5.29 6.29
N THR A 94 4.93 5.63 5.16
CA THR A 94 6.38 5.78 5.02
C THR A 94 6.76 7.26 4.92
N PRO A 95 7.88 7.70 5.52
CA PRO A 95 8.42 9.04 5.30
C PRO A 95 8.93 9.24 3.86
N TYR A 96 9.17 8.16 3.11
CA TYR A 96 9.77 8.23 1.79
C TYR A 96 8.81 8.76 0.71
N SER A 97 9.37 9.41 -0.31
CA SER A 97 8.63 9.71 -1.53
C SER A 97 8.23 8.42 -2.25
N MET A 98 7.21 8.46 -3.11
CA MET A 98 6.80 7.30 -3.91
C MET A 98 7.97 6.71 -4.70
N PHE A 99 8.73 7.55 -5.42
CA PHE A 99 9.89 7.10 -6.19
C PHE A 99 10.94 6.39 -5.31
N THR A 100 11.28 6.99 -4.17
CA THR A 100 12.23 6.40 -3.21
C THR A 100 11.72 5.07 -2.66
N ALA A 101 10.46 4.99 -2.27
CA ALA A 101 9.85 3.76 -1.77
C ALA A 101 9.86 2.65 -2.82
N CYS A 102 9.50 2.98 -4.07
CA CYS A 102 9.57 2.04 -5.19
C CYS A 102 11.00 1.54 -5.43
N GLY A 103 11.99 2.44 -5.44
CA GLY A 103 13.40 2.07 -5.61
C GLY A 103 13.88 1.08 -4.55
N ILE A 104 13.60 1.36 -3.27
CA ILE A 104 13.97 0.48 -2.16
C ILE A 104 13.34 -0.91 -2.30
N LEU A 105 12.06 -0.99 -2.67
CA LEU A 105 11.37 -2.27 -2.83
C LEU A 105 11.86 -3.04 -4.07
N TYR A 106 12.13 -2.34 -5.16
CA TYR A 106 12.61 -2.94 -6.40
C TYR A 106 14.00 -3.56 -6.23
N GLU A 107 14.92 -2.86 -5.57
CA GLU A 107 16.25 -3.37 -5.22
C GLU A 107 16.18 -4.62 -4.35
N ARG A 108 15.15 -4.73 -3.51
CA ARG A 108 14.91 -5.88 -2.63
C ARG A 108 14.17 -7.04 -3.31
N GLY A 109 13.93 -6.95 -4.61
CA GLY A 109 13.37 -8.04 -5.41
C GLY A 109 11.86 -7.99 -5.62
N LEU A 110 11.15 -7.01 -5.05
CA LEU A 110 9.75 -6.80 -5.39
C LEU A 110 9.64 -6.27 -6.83
N ARG A 111 8.54 -6.59 -7.52
CA ARG A 111 8.32 -6.17 -8.91
C ARG A 111 7.06 -5.33 -9.02
N CYS A 112 7.00 -4.48 -10.05
CA CYS A 112 5.76 -3.80 -10.40
C CYS A 112 4.74 -4.81 -10.91
N CYS A 113 3.45 -4.54 -10.71
CA CYS A 113 2.40 -5.32 -11.37
C CYS A 113 2.66 -5.42 -12.89
N PRO A 114 2.35 -6.56 -13.52
CA PRO A 114 2.48 -6.71 -14.97
C PRO A 114 1.60 -5.69 -15.71
N GLU A 115 2.17 -5.07 -16.75
CA GLU A 115 1.49 -4.15 -17.67
C GLU A 115 0.92 -4.88 -18.88
#